data_AF-A0A5J4NB75-F1
#
_entry.id   AF-A0A5J4NB75-F1
#
_cell.length_a   1.000
_cell.length_b   1.000
_cell.length_c   1.000
_cell.angle_alpha   90.00
_cell.angle_beta   90.00
_cell.angle_gamma   90.00
#
_symmetry.space_group_name_H-M   'P 1'
#
loop_
_entity.id
_entity.type
_entity.pdbx_description
1 polymer ?
#
loop_
_entity_poly.entity_id
_entity_poly.type
_entity_poly.pdbx_seq_one_letter_code
_entity_poly.pdbx_strand_id
1 'polypeptide(L)'
;MSRLFRPSLFLGFCGGNAWNKTATCSLHNRHFSNESKWNNFGTSDLRFREDQVPKQSDILIVGGGLIGWSVAFWMRWTTKFGVTVVERDPTYARSASVLGLGSIRQQFSEPENIQMSLFGSDFLRNIKDYLSVLDDSQLDIEFNPQGCLLLADGEQAGTMEQNFHLQTELGAKVELLSNGALKSRWPWLNVEDIELGCYVREDQVPKQSDILIVGGGLIGWSVAFWMRWTTKFGVTVVERDPTYARSASVLGLGSIRQQFSEPENIQMSLFGSDFLRNIKDYLSVLDDSQLDIEFNPQGCLLLADGEQAGTMEQNFHLQTELGAKVELLSNGALKSRWPWLNVEDIELGCYGYENEGWFDPWLLLKALRAKCHMLGVNYVVGEVVDFEASQYLTEISFPDMPKRAPVIGRALREAVIALPDGSTSNITFNMVVNAAGPWAADLTRLAEIGTTEQLAIPLPVEPRLRHVYVVRPKRAVLSSQGRRPPEPTVEPEPLQSPGLDTPFIVDPKRLFVERRGLSGEFIVYSDDPQWDSVLVTAPQQSCNFNADYTLFKESLGQQLAHRIPTLASVDVSPIVPVGTRFPSVT
;
A
#
# COMPACT_ATOMS: atom_id res chain seq x y z
N MET A 1 -27.66 -40.27 -38.88
CA MET A 1 -27.39 -38.83 -39.15
C MET A 1 -28.09 -37.90 -38.15
N SER A 2 -28.28 -38.33 -36.90
CA SER A 2 -28.70 -37.49 -35.78
C SER A 2 -28.17 -38.18 -34.52
N ARG A 3 -27.70 -37.38 -33.54
CA ARG A 3 -26.99 -37.77 -32.30
C ARG A 3 -25.48 -37.99 -32.46
N LEU A 4 -24.70 -36.91 -32.32
CA LEU A 4 -23.33 -36.85 -31.76
C LEU A 4 -22.84 -35.38 -31.81
N PHE A 5 -23.54 -34.47 -31.14
CA PHE A 5 -23.01 -33.16 -30.77
C PHE A 5 -23.11 -33.08 -29.25
N ARG A 6 -21.96 -33.17 -28.56
CA ARG A 6 -21.83 -32.76 -27.16
C ARG A 6 -21.31 -31.31 -27.18
N PRO A 7 -21.83 -30.39 -26.36
CA PRO A 7 -21.49 -28.97 -26.44
C PRO A 7 -20.02 -28.72 -26.04
N SER A 8 -19.38 -27.82 -26.79
CA SER A 8 -18.03 -27.32 -26.58
C SER A 8 -17.95 -26.39 -25.36
N LEU A 9 -16.83 -26.43 -24.64
CA LEU A 9 -16.49 -25.47 -23.59
C LEU A 9 -16.29 -24.08 -24.23
N PHE A 10 -17.03 -23.07 -23.81
CA PHE A 10 -16.85 -21.68 -24.22
C PHE A 10 -16.23 -20.90 -23.07
N LEU A 11 -15.11 -20.21 -23.30
CA LEU A 11 -14.57 -19.18 -22.39
C LEU A 11 -15.08 -17.84 -22.92
N GLY A 12 -16.07 -17.27 -22.26
CA GLY A 12 -16.65 -15.98 -22.62
C GLY A 12 -15.84 -14.82 -22.04
N PHE A 13 -15.11 -14.10 -22.89
CA PHE A 13 -14.67 -12.73 -22.60
C PHE A 13 -15.76 -11.77 -23.09
N CYS A 14 -16.39 -11.02 -22.19
CA CYS A 14 -17.52 -10.15 -22.53
C CYS A 14 -17.08 -8.83 -23.16
N GLY A 15 -17.33 -8.68 -24.46
CA GLY A 15 -17.86 -7.44 -25.04
C GLY A 15 -19.38 -7.60 -25.18
N GLY A 16 -20.15 -6.61 -24.72
CA GLY A 16 -21.60 -6.68 -24.64
C GLY A 16 -22.30 -7.00 -25.98
N ASN A 17 -23.36 -7.80 -25.88
CA ASN A 17 -24.35 -8.13 -26.90
C ASN A 17 -23.89 -9.01 -28.07
N ALA A 18 -24.08 -10.33 -27.95
CA ALA A 18 -24.73 -11.19 -28.98
C ALA A 18 -24.56 -12.70 -28.73
N TRP A 19 -25.22 -13.29 -27.73
CA TRP A 19 -25.39 -14.76 -27.69
C TRP A 19 -26.74 -15.15 -27.07
N ASN A 20 -27.80 -15.11 -27.88
CA ASN A 20 -29.06 -15.81 -27.61
C ASN A 20 -29.02 -17.14 -28.35
N LYS A 21 -28.49 -18.21 -27.73
CA LYS A 21 -28.83 -19.60 -28.06
C LYS A 21 -28.33 -20.59 -27.02
N THR A 22 -29.27 -21.42 -26.58
CA THR A 22 -29.20 -22.42 -25.50
C THR A 22 -28.25 -23.57 -25.81
N ALA A 23 -27.35 -23.88 -24.88
CA ALA A 23 -26.65 -25.16 -24.80
C ALA A 23 -26.40 -25.51 -23.32
N THR A 24 -27.08 -26.53 -22.81
CA THR A 24 -26.90 -27.03 -21.44
C THR A 24 -25.66 -27.92 -21.37
N CYS A 25 -24.77 -27.67 -20.40
CA CYS A 25 -23.61 -28.52 -20.11
C CYS A 25 -23.57 -28.84 -18.62
N SER A 26 -23.55 -30.13 -18.25
CA SER A 26 -23.33 -30.57 -16.88
C SER A 26 -21.83 -30.80 -16.64
N LEU A 27 -21.23 -30.01 -15.75
CA LEU A 27 -19.85 -30.17 -15.31
C LEU A 27 -19.82 -30.94 -13.99
N HIS A 28 -19.11 -32.07 -13.93
CA HIS A 28 -18.77 -32.75 -12.68
C HIS A 28 -17.30 -32.46 -12.35
N ASN A 29 -17.06 -31.84 -11.19
CA ASN A 29 -15.73 -31.66 -10.63
C ASN A 29 -15.08 -33.02 -10.38
N ARG A 30 -13.98 -33.31 -11.08
CA ARG A 30 -13.07 -34.40 -10.71
C ARG A 30 -11.66 -33.82 -10.56
N HIS A 31 -11.16 -33.82 -9.33
CA HIS A 31 -9.75 -33.64 -9.04
C HIS A 31 -8.98 -34.83 -9.61
N PHE A 32 -7.96 -34.57 -10.44
CA PHE A 32 -7.08 -35.60 -11.00
C PHE A 32 -5.62 -35.22 -10.80
N SER A 33 -4.81 -36.17 -10.33
CA SER A 33 -3.42 -36.03 -9.92
C SER A 33 -2.44 -35.78 -11.08
N ASN A 34 -1.29 -35.16 -10.76
CA ASN A 34 -0.35 -34.54 -11.69
C ASN A 34 0.47 -35.49 -12.60
N GLU A 35 0.48 -36.81 -12.40
CA GLU A 35 1.45 -37.70 -13.09
C GLU A 35 1.07 -38.13 -14.52
N SER A 36 -0.08 -37.70 -15.08
CA SER A 36 -0.56 -38.19 -16.39
C SER A 36 -0.72 -37.14 -17.50
N LYS A 37 -0.46 -35.85 -17.23
CA LYS A 37 -0.90 -34.74 -18.09
C LYS A 37 -0.28 -34.71 -19.50
N TRP A 38 0.96 -35.20 -19.68
CA TRP A 38 1.70 -35.05 -20.94
C TRP A 38 1.80 -36.32 -21.80
N ASN A 39 1.47 -37.51 -21.27
CA ASN A 39 1.60 -38.77 -22.01
C ASN A 39 0.60 -38.94 -23.18
N ASN A 40 -0.37 -38.04 -23.30
CA ASN A 40 -1.33 -38.03 -24.41
C ASN A 40 -0.85 -37.26 -25.65
N PHE A 41 0.20 -36.44 -25.51
CA PHE A 41 0.79 -35.68 -26.61
C PHE A 41 2.00 -36.46 -27.12
N GLY A 42 1.84 -37.16 -28.24
CA GLY A 42 2.92 -37.97 -28.83
C GLY A 42 4.21 -37.18 -29.06
N THR A 43 5.35 -37.84 -28.87
CA THR A 43 6.71 -37.27 -28.91
C THR A 43 7.19 -36.84 -30.31
N SER A 44 6.31 -36.71 -31.29
CA SER A 44 6.68 -36.34 -32.65
C SER A 44 6.74 -34.82 -32.84
N ASP A 45 7.95 -34.29 -32.75
CA ASP A 45 8.45 -33.08 -33.43
C ASP A 45 7.64 -31.78 -33.15
N LEU A 46 7.84 -31.22 -31.95
CA LEU A 46 7.32 -29.92 -31.47
C LEU A 46 7.98 -28.72 -32.19
N ARG A 47 7.93 -28.65 -33.52
CA ARG A 47 8.38 -27.47 -34.28
C ARG A 47 7.18 -26.80 -34.94
N PHE A 48 7.00 -25.51 -34.67
CA PHE A 48 6.04 -24.65 -35.36
C PHE A 48 6.47 -24.59 -36.84
N ARG A 49 5.64 -25.07 -37.77
CA ARG A 49 5.94 -25.10 -39.21
C ARG A 49 4.97 -24.18 -39.96
N GLU A 50 5.31 -22.89 -40.05
CA GLU A 50 4.51 -21.88 -40.76
C GLU A 50 4.35 -22.16 -42.26
N ASP A 51 5.23 -23.00 -42.82
CA ASP A 51 5.37 -23.26 -44.25
C ASP A 51 4.63 -24.52 -44.74
N GLN A 52 4.05 -25.32 -43.84
CA GLN A 52 3.41 -26.59 -44.19
C GLN A 52 1.91 -26.56 -43.89
N VAL A 53 1.12 -26.08 -44.86
CA VAL A 53 -0.34 -26.24 -44.80
C VAL A 53 -0.65 -27.75 -44.90
N PRO A 54 -1.26 -28.36 -43.86
CA PRO A 54 -1.60 -29.78 -43.91
C PRO A 54 -2.61 -30.03 -45.05
N LYS A 55 -2.36 -31.07 -45.86
CA LYS A 55 -3.26 -31.43 -46.98
C LYS A 55 -4.65 -31.89 -46.51
N GLN A 56 -4.78 -32.28 -45.25
CA GLN A 56 -6.02 -32.72 -44.60
C GLN A 56 -5.95 -32.37 -43.11
N SER A 57 -7.06 -31.90 -42.55
CA SER A 57 -7.24 -31.66 -41.11
C SER A 57 -8.58 -32.25 -40.67
N ASP A 58 -8.63 -32.86 -39.49
CA ASP A 58 -9.90 -33.37 -38.94
C ASP A 58 -10.81 -32.21 -38.51
N ILE A 59 -10.21 -31.16 -37.94
CA ILE A 59 -10.90 -29.94 -37.52
C ILE A 59 -10.14 -28.72 -38.06
N LEU A 60 -10.89 -27.79 -38.66
CA LEU A 60 -10.36 -26.51 -39.16
C LEU A 60 -11.03 -25.36 -38.38
N ILE A 61 -10.22 -24.54 -37.73
CA ILE A 61 -10.65 -23.33 -37.02
C ILE A 61 -10.24 -22.12 -37.84
N VAL A 62 -11.19 -21.25 -38.17
CA VAL A 62 -10.95 -20.02 -38.94
C VAL A 62 -10.99 -18.83 -38.00
N GLY A 63 -9.86 -18.12 -37.91
CA GLY A 63 -9.58 -17.07 -36.92
C GLY A 63 -8.81 -17.63 -35.72
N GLY A 64 -7.58 -17.17 -35.54
CA GLY A 64 -6.68 -17.51 -34.43
C GLY A 64 -6.67 -16.48 -33.32
N GLY A 65 -7.70 -15.65 -33.16
CA GLY A 65 -7.83 -14.84 -31.94
C GLY A 65 -7.94 -15.70 -30.67
N LEU A 66 -8.07 -15.07 -29.50
CA LEU A 66 -8.18 -15.74 -28.19
C LEU A 66 -9.19 -16.89 -28.18
N ILE A 67 -10.36 -16.69 -28.79
CA ILE A 67 -11.39 -17.74 -28.91
C ILE A 67 -10.94 -18.89 -29.81
N GLY A 68 -10.32 -18.60 -30.95
CA GLY A 68 -9.85 -19.61 -31.89
C GLY A 68 -8.79 -20.52 -31.28
N TRP A 69 -7.78 -19.93 -30.63
CA TRP A 69 -6.75 -20.69 -29.92
C TRP A 69 -7.30 -21.42 -28.70
N SER A 70 -8.23 -20.82 -27.94
CA SER A 70 -8.87 -21.49 -26.82
C SER A 70 -9.64 -22.73 -27.26
N VAL A 71 -10.41 -22.64 -28.34
CA VAL A 71 -11.10 -23.81 -28.93
C VAL A 71 -10.10 -24.85 -29.38
N ALA A 72 -9.01 -24.46 -30.05
CA ALA A 72 -7.97 -25.38 -30.48
C ALA A 72 -7.32 -26.12 -29.31
N PHE A 73 -6.98 -25.38 -28.25
CA PHE A 73 -6.43 -25.91 -27.00
C PHE A 73 -7.37 -26.94 -26.38
N TRP A 74 -8.63 -26.58 -26.10
CA TRP A 74 -9.59 -27.48 -25.47
C TRP A 74 -9.94 -28.69 -26.35
N MET A 75 -10.00 -28.53 -27.68
CA MET A 75 -10.20 -29.64 -28.60
C MET A 75 -9.03 -30.61 -28.60
N ARG A 76 -7.79 -30.12 -28.59
CA ARG A 76 -6.59 -30.96 -28.46
C ARG A 76 -6.46 -31.58 -27.07
N TRP A 77 -6.97 -30.91 -26.04
CA TRP A 77 -6.99 -31.41 -24.68
C TRP A 77 -7.99 -32.56 -24.50
N THR A 78 -9.14 -32.49 -25.17
CA THR A 78 -10.25 -33.43 -24.99
C THR A 78 -10.35 -34.50 -26.07
N THR A 79 -9.63 -34.34 -27.19
CA THR A 79 -9.70 -35.26 -28.34
C THR A 79 -8.32 -35.52 -28.95
N LYS A 80 -8.21 -36.57 -29.76
CA LYS A 80 -6.98 -36.88 -30.52
C LYS A 80 -6.97 -36.31 -31.95
N PHE A 81 -8.03 -35.60 -32.36
CA PHE A 81 -8.17 -35.07 -33.71
C PHE A 81 -7.07 -34.06 -34.06
N GLY A 82 -6.61 -34.08 -35.31
CA GLY A 82 -5.77 -33.03 -35.86
C GLY A 82 -6.55 -31.72 -35.95
N VAL A 83 -6.04 -30.68 -35.29
CA VAL A 83 -6.66 -29.35 -35.28
C VAL A 83 -5.73 -28.38 -36.02
N THR A 84 -6.27 -27.71 -37.02
CA THR A 84 -5.58 -26.64 -37.76
C THR A 84 -6.27 -25.32 -37.49
N VAL A 85 -5.50 -24.30 -37.07
CA VAL A 85 -5.97 -22.92 -36.90
C VAL A 85 -5.46 -22.10 -38.08
N VAL A 86 -6.36 -21.37 -38.73
CA VAL A 86 -6.04 -20.44 -39.83
C VAL A 86 -6.30 -19.02 -39.36
N GLU A 87 -5.24 -18.26 -39.13
CA GLU A 87 -5.30 -16.83 -38.84
C GLU A 87 -4.81 -16.04 -40.06
N ARG A 88 -5.54 -14.98 -40.43
CA ARG A 88 -5.20 -14.12 -41.57
C ARG A 88 -4.07 -13.15 -41.25
N ASP A 89 -3.92 -12.78 -39.98
CA ASP A 89 -2.95 -11.81 -39.48
C ASP A 89 -2.13 -12.43 -38.34
N PRO A 90 -0.95 -12.98 -38.63
CA PRO A 90 -0.11 -13.63 -37.61
C PRO A 90 0.43 -12.63 -36.57
N THR A 91 0.32 -11.32 -36.82
CA THR A 91 0.73 -10.29 -35.86
C THR A 91 -0.35 -9.98 -34.83
N TYR A 92 -1.60 -10.41 -35.07
CA TYR A 92 -2.78 -10.08 -34.26
C TYR A 92 -3.06 -8.58 -34.08
N ALA A 93 -2.38 -7.71 -34.82
CA ALA A 93 -2.43 -6.25 -34.64
C ALA A 93 -3.85 -5.67 -34.80
N ARG A 94 -4.71 -6.35 -35.55
CA ARG A 94 -6.13 -5.97 -35.74
C ARG A 94 -7.11 -6.92 -35.06
N SER A 95 -6.63 -7.83 -34.21
CA SER A 95 -7.50 -8.77 -33.50
C SER A 95 -8.22 -8.07 -32.34
N ALA A 96 -9.48 -8.42 -32.11
CA ALA A 96 -10.21 -7.95 -30.93
C ALA A 96 -9.55 -8.41 -29.61
N SER A 97 -8.74 -9.47 -29.65
CA SER A 97 -8.03 -10.00 -28.49
C SER A 97 -6.88 -9.10 -28.03
N VAL A 98 -6.16 -8.46 -28.96
CA VAL A 98 -5.08 -7.51 -28.64
C VAL A 98 -5.63 -6.10 -28.39
N LEU A 99 -6.74 -5.74 -29.04
CA LEU A 99 -7.35 -4.41 -28.92
C LEU A 99 -8.37 -4.30 -27.76
N GLY A 100 -8.73 -5.42 -27.13
CA GLY A 100 -9.74 -5.47 -26.07
C GLY A 100 -9.15 -5.33 -24.67
N LEU A 101 -9.96 -4.83 -23.74
CA LEU A 101 -9.66 -4.89 -22.30
C LEU A 101 -10.15 -6.23 -21.74
N GLY A 102 -9.26 -6.96 -21.07
CA GLY A 102 -9.59 -8.22 -20.40
C GLY A 102 -10.29 -7.97 -19.08
N SER A 103 -11.52 -8.49 -18.91
CA SER A 103 -12.20 -8.52 -17.61
C SER A 103 -13.03 -9.80 -17.49
N ILE A 104 -13.21 -10.24 -16.24
CA ILE A 104 -14.09 -11.35 -15.89
C ILE A 104 -14.98 -10.91 -14.74
N ARG A 105 -16.26 -11.28 -14.78
CA ARG A 105 -17.24 -10.99 -13.72
C ARG A 105 -18.17 -12.17 -13.55
N GLN A 106 -18.60 -12.46 -12.33
CA GLN A 106 -19.50 -13.58 -12.05
C GLN A 106 -20.99 -13.15 -12.02
N GLN A 107 -21.26 -11.85 -12.10
CA GLN A 107 -22.57 -11.25 -11.81
C GLN A 107 -23.54 -11.27 -13.01
N PHE A 108 -23.85 -12.45 -13.52
CA PHE A 108 -24.80 -12.61 -14.63
C PHE A 108 -26.22 -12.95 -14.12
N SER A 109 -27.20 -12.80 -15.00
CA SER A 109 -28.61 -13.16 -14.75
C SER A 109 -28.96 -14.58 -15.22
N GLU A 110 -28.11 -15.19 -16.04
CA GLU A 110 -28.33 -16.52 -16.61
C GLU A 110 -27.40 -17.56 -15.96
N PRO A 111 -27.92 -18.74 -15.56
CA PRO A 111 -27.13 -19.79 -14.91
C PRO A 111 -25.87 -20.21 -15.69
N GLU A 112 -25.99 -20.33 -17.02
CA GLU A 112 -24.89 -20.78 -17.89
C GLU A 112 -23.75 -19.77 -17.92
N ASN A 113 -24.07 -18.47 -17.91
CA ASN A 113 -23.06 -17.41 -17.88
C ASN A 113 -22.34 -17.37 -16.53
N ILE A 114 -23.07 -17.61 -15.43
CA ILE A 114 -22.49 -17.70 -14.08
C ILE A 114 -21.51 -18.89 -14.03
N GLN A 115 -21.94 -20.08 -14.44
CA GLN A 115 -21.09 -21.28 -14.44
C GLN A 115 -19.86 -21.15 -15.35
N MET A 116 -20.03 -20.59 -16.55
CA MET A 116 -18.94 -20.31 -17.47
C MET A 116 -17.93 -19.34 -16.86
N SER A 117 -18.40 -18.30 -16.15
CA SER A 117 -17.55 -17.34 -15.48
C SER A 117 -16.81 -17.94 -14.28
N LEU A 118 -17.46 -18.77 -13.48
CA LEU A 118 -16.83 -19.50 -12.38
C LEU A 118 -15.69 -20.39 -12.88
N PHE A 119 -15.92 -21.13 -13.97
CA PHE A 119 -14.88 -21.91 -14.62
C PHE A 119 -13.75 -21.03 -15.15
N GLY A 120 -14.07 -19.93 -15.83
CA GLY A 120 -13.07 -19.01 -16.37
C GLY A 120 -12.20 -18.37 -15.29
N SER A 121 -12.81 -17.97 -14.18
CA SER A 121 -12.12 -17.40 -13.01
C SER A 121 -11.15 -18.42 -12.40
N ASP A 122 -11.58 -19.67 -12.20
CA ASP A 122 -10.71 -20.74 -11.71
C ASP A 122 -9.60 -21.09 -12.72
N PHE A 123 -9.91 -21.13 -14.02
CA PHE A 123 -8.92 -21.34 -15.07
C PHE A 123 -7.84 -20.25 -15.07
N LEU A 124 -8.21 -18.98 -14.96
CA LEU A 124 -7.25 -17.86 -14.94
C LEU A 124 -6.37 -17.89 -13.67
N ARG A 125 -6.94 -18.27 -12.52
CA ARG A 125 -6.18 -18.46 -11.27
C ARG A 125 -5.11 -19.55 -11.37
N ASN A 126 -5.46 -20.64 -12.03
CA ASN A 126 -4.58 -21.80 -12.17
C ASN A 126 -3.98 -21.87 -13.58
N ILE A 127 -3.85 -20.73 -14.28
CA ILE A 127 -3.48 -20.71 -15.70
C ILE A 127 -2.15 -21.42 -15.99
N LYS A 128 -1.22 -21.36 -15.03
CA LYS A 128 0.06 -22.07 -15.08
C LYS A 128 -0.12 -23.59 -15.17
N ASP A 129 -1.12 -24.15 -14.50
CA ASP A 129 -1.41 -25.59 -14.54
C ASP A 129 -1.94 -26.06 -15.91
N TYR A 130 -2.48 -25.13 -16.70
CA TYR A 130 -3.08 -25.41 -18.00
C TYR A 130 -2.18 -25.07 -19.18
N LEU A 131 -1.47 -23.92 -19.12
CA LEU A 131 -0.83 -23.32 -20.29
C LEU A 131 0.71 -23.26 -20.21
N SER A 132 1.34 -23.69 -19.10
CA SER A 132 2.81 -23.73 -19.05
C SER A 132 3.37 -24.75 -20.04
N VAL A 133 4.36 -24.36 -20.84
CA VAL A 133 5.01 -25.21 -21.85
C VAL A 133 6.53 -25.21 -21.60
N LEU A 134 7.19 -26.37 -21.65
CA LEU A 134 8.67 -26.51 -21.61
C LEU A 134 9.38 -25.79 -20.43
N ASP A 135 9.01 -26.12 -19.18
CA ASP A 135 9.58 -25.51 -17.97
C ASP A 135 9.55 -23.96 -17.99
N ASP A 136 8.57 -23.37 -18.70
CA ASP A 136 8.38 -21.93 -18.73
C ASP A 136 7.85 -21.43 -17.38
N SER A 137 8.79 -21.08 -16.51
CA SER A 137 8.52 -20.47 -15.22
C SER A 137 8.00 -19.02 -15.32
N GLN A 138 7.84 -18.48 -16.54
CA GLN A 138 7.55 -17.06 -16.79
C GLN A 138 6.10 -16.77 -17.22
N LEU A 139 5.23 -17.77 -17.34
CA LEU A 139 3.83 -17.52 -17.71
C LEU A 139 3.08 -16.73 -16.61
N ASP A 140 2.93 -15.43 -16.82
CA ASP A 140 2.11 -14.52 -16.01
C ASP A 140 1.25 -13.67 -16.97
N ILE A 141 -0.07 -13.80 -16.87
CA ILE A 141 -1.02 -13.01 -17.66
C ILE A 141 -1.51 -11.77 -16.91
N GLU A 142 -0.88 -11.45 -15.78
CA GLU A 142 -1.21 -10.30 -14.93
C GLU A 142 -2.68 -10.32 -14.46
N PHE A 143 -3.24 -11.51 -14.25
CA PHE A 143 -4.62 -11.67 -13.79
C PHE A 143 -4.77 -11.11 -12.37
N ASN A 144 -5.63 -10.10 -12.24
CA ASN A 144 -5.86 -9.40 -10.99
C ASN A 144 -7.29 -9.66 -10.49
N PRO A 145 -7.48 -10.43 -9.42
CA PRO A 145 -8.81 -10.81 -8.90
C PRO A 145 -9.43 -9.71 -8.02
N GLN A 146 -9.35 -8.45 -8.44
CA GLN A 146 -9.94 -7.31 -7.74
C GLN A 146 -11.47 -7.27 -7.77
N GLY A 147 -12.10 -8.19 -8.51
CA GLY A 147 -13.56 -8.27 -8.60
C GLY A 147 -14.18 -7.16 -9.45
N CYS A 148 -15.51 -7.14 -9.49
CA CYS A 148 -16.31 -6.18 -10.23
C CYS A 148 -17.45 -5.68 -9.34
N LEU A 149 -17.65 -4.35 -9.30
CA LEU A 149 -18.78 -3.70 -8.64
C LEU A 149 -19.81 -3.31 -9.70
N LEU A 150 -21.01 -3.87 -9.61
CA LEU A 150 -22.18 -3.43 -10.36
C LEU A 150 -23.05 -2.59 -9.45
N LEU A 151 -23.55 -1.47 -9.97
CA LEU A 151 -24.41 -0.55 -9.24
C LEU A 151 -25.81 -0.57 -9.88
N ALA A 152 -26.83 -0.48 -9.05
CA ALA A 152 -28.22 -0.40 -9.46
C ALA A 152 -28.88 0.81 -8.81
N ASP A 153 -29.57 1.59 -9.64
CA ASP A 153 -30.58 2.53 -9.20
C ASP A 153 -31.82 1.79 -8.67
N GLY A 154 -32.84 2.54 -8.23
CA GLY A 154 -34.05 1.93 -7.67
C GLY A 154 -34.92 1.17 -8.67
N GLU A 155 -34.77 1.40 -9.98
CA GLU A 155 -35.48 0.60 -10.99
C GLU A 155 -34.83 -0.78 -11.16
N GLN A 156 -33.50 -0.84 -11.03
CA GLN A 156 -32.71 -2.05 -11.26
C GLN A 156 -32.48 -2.88 -9.97
N ALA A 157 -32.69 -2.29 -8.79
CA ALA A 157 -32.42 -2.90 -7.49
C ALA A 157 -33.08 -4.28 -7.32
N GLY A 158 -34.38 -4.41 -7.64
CA GLY A 158 -35.09 -5.68 -7.51
C GLY A 158 -34.56 -6.78 -8.44
N THR A 159 -34.06 -6.42 -9.63
CA THR A 159 -33.42 -7.37 -10.55
C THR A 159 -32.04 -7.78 -10.03
N MET A 160 -31.29 -6.84 -9.44
CA MET A 160 -29.99 -7.12 -8.82
C MET A 160 -30.12 -8.09 -7.64
N GLU A 161 -31.15 -7.94 -6.80
CA GLU A 161 -31.44 -8.87 -5.69
C GLU A 161 -31.73 -10.29 -6.19
N GLN A 162 -32.59 -10.43 -7.19
CA GLN A 162 -32.91 -11.74 -7.79
C GLN A 162 -31.65 -12.40 -8.38
N ASN A 163 -30.86 -11.61 -9.12
CA ASN A 163 -29.60 -12.08 -9.70
C ASN A 163 -28.60 -12.48 -8.60
N PHE A 164 -28.50 -11.72 -7.51
CA PHE A 164 -27.64 -12.03 -6.37
C PHE A 164 -27.98 -13.39 -5.75
N HIS A 165 -29.27 -13.68 -5.56
CA HIS A 165 -29.71 -14.98 -5.04
C HIS A 165 -29.32 -16.13 -5.97
N LEU A 166 -29.58 -15.99 -7.28
CA LEU A 166 -29.22 -17.00 -8.27
C LEU A 166 -27.69 -17.22 -8.34
N GLN A 167 -26.92 -16.14 -8.32
CA GLN A 167 -25.46 -16.17 -8.32
C GLN A 167 -24.93 -16.93 -7.11
N THR A 168 -25.43 -16.61 -5.92
CA THR A 168 -25.02 -17.24 -4.66
C THR A 168 -25.40 -18.72 -4.64
N GLU A 169 -26.60 -19.09 -5.11
CA GLU A 169 -27.05 -20.48 -5.22
C GLU A 169 -26.14 -21.32 -6.12
N LEU A 170 -25.65 -20.73 -7.22
CA LEU A 170 -24.74 -21.38 -8.15
C LEU A 170 -23.27 -21.35 -7.70
N GLY A 171 -22.99 -20.83 -6.50
CA GLY A 171 -21.66 -20.82 -5.88
C GLY A 171 -20.79 -19.62 -6.23
N ALA A 172 -21.34 -18.59 -6.88
CA ALA A 172 -20.62 -17.33 -7.07
C ALA A 172 -20.48 -16.59 -5.74
N LYS A 173 -19.26 -16.14 -5.46
CA LYS A 173 -18.93 -15.42 -4.24
C LYS A 173 -19.22 -13.95 -4.47
N VAL A 174 -20.48 -13.57 -4.38
CA VAL A 174 -20.94 -12.18 -4.55
C VAL A 174 -21.47 -11.63 -3.23
N GLU A 175 -21.38 -10.32 -3.06
CA GLU A 175 -21.85 -9.57 -1.91
C GLU A 175 -22.84 -8.51 -2.41
N LEU A 176 -23.99 -8.39 -1.74
CA LEU A 176 -24.95 -7.33 -1.99
C LEU A 176 -24.79 -6.24 -0.92
N LEU A 177 -24.62 -5.00 -1.37
CA LEU A 177 -24.28 -3.84 -0.56
C LEU A 177 -25.40 -2.80 -0.68
N SER A 178 -25.86 -2.30 0.46
CA SER A 178 -26.74 -1.13 0.50
C SER A 178 -25.98 0.14 0.19
N ASN A 179 -26.69 1.21 -0.17
CA ASN A 179 -26.14 2.57 -0.30
C ASN A 179 -25.20 2.96 0.85
N GLY A 180 -25.63 2.76 2.11
CA GLY A 180 -24.82 3.09 3.28
C GLY A 180 -23.54 2.25 3.38
N ALA A 181 -23.62 0.96 3.04
CA ALA A 181 -22.44 0.08 3.01
C ALA A 181 -21.47 0.47 1.88
N LEU A 182 -21.99 0.83 0.71
CA LEU A 182 -21.19 1.37 -0.39
C LEU A 182 -20.46 2.64 0.03
N LYS A 183 -21.14 3.58 0.67
CA LYS A 183 -20.53 4.84 1.13
C LYS A 183 -19.50 4.62 2.24
N SER A 184 -19.77 3.68 3.15
CA SER A 184 -18.81 3.32 4.20
C SER A 184 -17.55 2.67 3.62
N ARG A 185 -17.70 1.78 2.63
CA ARG A 185 -16.58 1.04 2.02
C ARG A 185 -15.80 1.88 1.01
N TRP A 186 -16.51 2.71 0.24
CA TRP A 186 -15.96 3.61 -0.75
C TRP A 186 -16.48 5.05 -0.51
N PRO A 187 -15.91 5.79 0.46
CA PRO A 187 -16.37 7.14 0.81
C PRO A 187 -16.32 8.15 -0.34
N TRP A 188 -15.45 7.91 -1.33
CA TRP A 188 -15.31 8.73 -2.53
C TRP A 188 -16.35 8.42 -3.62
N LEU A 189 -17.06 7.30 -3.54
CA LEU A 189 -18.10 6.95 -4.50
C LEU A 189 -19.32 7.84 -4.27
N ASN A 190 -19.80 8.49 -5.33
CA ASN A 190 -21.11 9.11 -5.30
C ASN A 190 -22.16 8.00 -5.40
N VAL A 191 -23.08 7.98 -4.42
CA VAL A 191 -24.12 6.96 -4.32
C VAL A 191 -25.51 7.61 -4.22
N GLU A 192 -25.66 8.91 -4.47
CA GLU A 192 -26.95 9.59 -4.31
C GLU A 192 -28.07 8.99 -5.15
N ASP A 193 -27.75 8.46 -6.33
CA ASP A 193 -28.65 7.82 -7.28
C ASP A 193 -28.59 6.28 -7.24
N ILE A 194 -27.85 5.70 -6.30
CA ILE A 194 -27.62 4.25 -6.21
C ILE A 194 -28.39 3.66 -5.04
N GLU A 195 -29.20 2.63 -5.27
CA GLU A 195 -29.93 1.92 -4.22
C GLU A 195 -29.11 0.74 -3.69
N LEU A 196 -28.58 -0.08 -4.61
CA LEU A 196 -27.83 -1.29 -4.32
C LEU A 196 -26.54 -1.38 -5.15
N GLY A 197 -25.55 -2.08 -4.61
CA GLY A 197 -24.40 -2.55 -5.33
C GLY A 197 -24.21 -4.05 -5.16
N CYS A 198 -23.82 -4.74 -6.22
CA CYS A 198 -23.36 -6.13 -6.15
C CYS A 198 -21.87 -6.14 -6.41
N TYR A 199 -21.10 -6.83 -5.58
CA TYR A 199 -19.64 -6.91 -5.68
C TYR A 199 -19.18 -8.37 -5.70
N VAL A 200 -18.26 -8.73 -6.61
CA VAL A 200 -17.63 -10.06 -6.59
C VAL A 200 -16.58 -10.10 -5.47
N ARG A 201 -16.83 -10.97 -4.50
CA ARG A 201 -15.94 -11.36 -3.42
C ARG A 201 -15.16 -12.62 -3.80
N GLU A 202 -14.36 -12.51 -4.84
CA GLU A 202 -13.45 -13.60 -5.21
C GLU A 202 -12.46 -13.86 -4.06
N ASP A 203 -12.13 -15.12 -3.77
CA ASP A 203 -11.34 -15.52 -2.60
C ASP A 203 -10.11 -14.65 -2.43
N GLN A 204 -10.16 -13.82 -1.38
CA GLN A 204 -9.23 -12.69 -1.18
C GLN A 204 -7.80 -13.16 -0.97
N VAL A 205 -7.58 -14.43 -0.62
CA VAL A 205 -6.29 -14.99 -0.24
C VAL A 205 -5.80 -15.93 -1.34
N PRO A 206 -4.70 -15.60 -2.04
CA PRO A 206 -4.01 -16.54 -2.92
C PRO A 206 -3.58 -17.80 -2.15
N LYS A 207 -3.62 -18.99 -2.78
CA LYS A 207 -3.14 -20.24 -2.13
C LYS A 207 -1.64 -20.23 -1.87
N GLN A 208 -0.88 -19.50 -2.70
CA GLN A 208 0.57 -19.40 -2.64
C GLN A 208 1.03 -17.97 -2.99
N SER A 209 2.13 -17.54 -2.36
CA SER A 209 2.87 -16.33 -2.71
C SER A 209 4.36 -16.59 -2.67
N ASP A 210 5.17 -15.95 -3.51
CA ASP A 210 6.63 -16.01 -3.32
C ASP A 210 7.01 -15.20 -2.08
N ILE A 211 6.44 -13.99 -1.95
CA ILE A 211 6.71 -13.07 -0.85
C ILE A 211 5.39 -12.62 -0.22
N LEU A 212 5.16 -13.04 1.02
CA LEU A 212 4.06 -12.58 1.86
C LEU A 212 4.52 -11.37 2.68
N ILE A 213 3.84 -10.23 2.55
CA ILE A 213 4.09 -9.02 3.34
C ILE A 213 2.93 -8.83 4.30
N VAL A 214 3.22 -8.80 5.60
CA VAL A 214 2.20 -8.61 6.64
C VAL A 214 2.24 -7.16 7.14
N GLY A 215 1.21 -6.40 6.82
CA GLY A 215 1.09 -4.96 7.06
C GLY A 215 1.17 -4.16 5.76
N GLY A 216 0.10 -3.46 5.40
CA GLY A 216 -0.04 -2.59 4.23
C GLY A 216 0.22 -1.11 4.52
N GLY A 217 1.09 -0.78 5.48
CA GLY A 217 1.54 0.61 5.68
C GLY A 217 2.47 1.09 4.56
N LEU A 218 3.05 2.29 4.71
CA LEU A 218 4.04 2.83 3.75
C LEU A 218 5.19 1.85 3.51
N ILE A 219 5.72 1.22 4.58
CA ILE A 219 6.80 0.24 4.47
C ILE A 219 6.35 -1.01 3.70
N GLY A 220 5.17 -1.57 4.03
CA GLY A 220 4.66 -2.76 3.36
C GLY A 220 4.44 -2.55 1.86
N TRP A 221 3.79 -1.45 1.48
CA TRP A 221 3.61 -1.11 0.06
C TRP A 221 4.92 -0.75 -0.64
N SER A 222 5.87 -0.10 0.04
CA SER A 222 7.19 0.19 -0.52
C SER A 222 7.98 -1.08 -0.79
N VAL A 223 8.00 -2.04 0.14
CA VAL A 223 8.63 -3.35 -0.07
C VAL A 223 7.95 -4.06 -1.24
N ALA A 224 6.62 -4.09 -1.29
CA ALA A 224 5.88 -4.70 -2.40
C ALA A 224 6.24 -4.07 -3.75
N PHE A 225 6.33 -2.73 -3.79
CA PHE A 225 6.72 -1.98 -4.98
C PHE A 225 8.13 -2.37 -5.43
N TRP A 226 9.13 -2.26 -4.58
CA TRP A 226 10.52 -2.55 -4.96
C TRP A 226 10.73 -4.01 -5.34
N MET A 227 10.04 -4.95 -4.68
CA MET A 227 10.07 -6.37 -5.06
C MET A 227 9.49 -6.58 -6.45
N ARG A 228 8.34 -6.00 -6.79
CA ARG A 228 7.77 -6.10 -8.15
C ARG A 228 8.49 -5.26 -9.20
N TRP A 229 9.16 -4.19 -8.78
CA TRP A 229 9.92 -3.32 -9.67
C TRP A 229 11.22 -3.99 -10.12
N THR A 230 11.88 -4.73 -9.22
CA THR A 230 13.20 -5.32 -9.47
C THR A 230 13.15 -6.82 -9.79
N THR A 231 12.02 -7.49 -9.54
CA THR A 231 11.86 -8.94 -9.73
C THR A 231 10.50 -9.29 -10.35
N LYS A 232 10.28 -10.58 -10.65
CA LYS A 232 8.99 -11.12 -11.12
C LYS A 232 8.27 -11.95 -10.06
N PHE A 233 8.71 -11.91 -8.80
CA PHE A 233 8.09 -12.68 -7.73
C PHE A 233 6.62 -12.32 -7.54
N GLY A 234 5.78 -13.32 -7.27
CA GLY A 234 4.42 -13.13 -6.80
C GLY A 234 4.43 -12.55 -5.40
N VAL A 235 3.87 -11.35 -5.23
CA VAL A 235 3.85 -10.63 -3.96
C VAL A 235 2.41 -10.53 -3.46
N THR A 236 2.20 -10.82 -2.18
CA THR A 236 0.91 -10.68 -1.50
C THR A 236 1.07 -9.77 -0.28
N VAL A 237 0.28 -8.71 -0.20
CA VAL A 237 0.20 -7.82 0.97
C VAL A 237 -1.08 -8.12 1.73
N VAL A 238 -0.95 -8.43 3.02
CA VAL A 238 -2.06 -8.62 3.96
C VAL A 238 -2.17 -7.40 4.87
N GLU A 239 -3.30 -6.70 4.82
CA GLU A 239 -3.61 -5.56 5.70
C GLU A 239 -4.92 -5.81 6.43
N ARG A 240 -4.90 -5.66 7.76
CA ARG A 240 -6.06 -5.92 8.61
C ARG A 240 -7.09 -4.79 8.59
N ASP A 241 -6.64 -3.55 8.39
CA ASP A 241 -7.49 -2.35 8.42
C ASP A 241 -7.35 -1.54 7.12
N PRO A 242 -8.28 -1.71 6.15
CA PRO A 242 -8.25 -0.97 4.90
C PRO A 242 -8.56 0.53 5.06
N THR A 243 -9.07 0.95 6.23
CA THR A 243 -9.31 2.36 6.56
C THR A 243 -8.05 3.07 7.04
N TYR A 244 -7.02 2.30 7.44
CA TYR A 244 -5.78 2.80 8.02
C TYR A 244 -5.98 3.69 9.26
N ALA A 245 -7.11 3.57 9.95
CA ALA A 245 -7.48 4.45 11.06
C ALA A 245 -6.47 4.40 12.22
N ARG A 246 -5.77 3.27 12.38
CA ARG A 246 -4.72 3.09 13.39
C ARG A 246 -3.30 3.09 12.82
N SER A 247 -3.14 3.30 11.52
CA SER A 247 -1.85 3.19 10.85
C SER A 247 -0.91 4.33 11.24
N ALA A 248 0.26 3.99 11.76
CA ALA A 248 1.32 4.97 12.03
C ALA A 248 1.75 5.74 10.76
N SER A 249 1.59 5.15 9.58
CA SER A 249 1.87 5.85 8.32
C SER A 249 0.90 7.01 8.07
N VAL A 250 -0.39 6.83 8.36
CA VAL A 250 -1.44 7.84 8.08
C VAL A 250 -1.58 8.85 9.22
N LEU A 251 -1.33 8.41 10.45
CA LEU A 251 -1.30 9.28 11.64
C LEU A 251 0.02 10.07 11.74
N GLY A 252 1.05 9.66 10.98
CA GLY A 252 2.34 10.32 10.93
C GLY A 252 2.28 11.70 10.27
N LEU A 253 3.26 12.53 10.58
CA LEU A 253 3.37 13.89 10.04
C LEU A 253 3.92 13.93 8.61
N GLY A 254 4.62 12.88 8.16
CA GLY A 254 5.21 12.80 6.83
C GLY A 254 6.39 13.76 6.64
N SER A 255 7.43 13.67 7.48
CA SER A 255 8.65 14.48 7.32
C SER A 255 9.84 13.63 6.85
N ILE A 256 10.76 14.27 6.13
CA ILE A 256 12.03 13.70 5.69
C ILE A 256 13.16 14.67 6.01
N ARG A 257 14.28 14.14 6.51
CA ARG A 257 15.49 14.88 6.87
C ARG A 257 16.72 14.03 6.62
N GLN A 258 17.91 14.62 6.61
CA GLN A 258 19.18 13.91 6.39
C GLN A 258 20.10 13.95 7.60
N GLN A 259 19.78 14.77 8.60
CA GLN A 259 20.63 15.09 9.73
C GLN A 259 20.67 13.98 10.82
N PHE A 260 21.17 12.80 10.49
CA PHE A 260 21.33 11.66 11.41
C PHE A 260 22.77 11.50 11.92
N SER A 261 22.96 10.65 12.93
CA SER A 261 24.28 10.27 13.46
C SER A 261 24.87 9.01 12.80
N GLU A 262 24.01 8.14 12.26
CA GLU A 262 24.44 6.88 11.65
C GLU A 262 24.52 6.98 10.13
N PRO A 263 25.59 6.47 9.48
CA PRO A 263 25.78 6.59 8.05
C PRO A 263 24.66 5.93 7.24
N GLU A 264 24.13 4.79 7.70
CA GLU A 264 23.05 4.06 7.02
C GLU A 264 21.75 4.87 7.00
N ASN A 265 21.45 5.61 8.08
CA ASN A 265 20.26 6.46 8.16
C ASN A 265 20.37 7.67 7.23
N ILE A 266 21.57 8.24 7.09
CA ILE A 266 21.85 9.35 6.17
C ILE A 266 21.67 8.86 4.72
N GLN A 267 22.28 7.73 4.37
CA GLN A 267 22.19 7.13 3.03
C GLN A 267 20.75 6.74 2.66
N MET A 268 20.02 6.11 3.59
CA MET A 268 18.62 5.76 3.38
C MET A 268 17.75 7.00 3.16
N SER A 269 18.04 8.10 3.86
CA SER A 269 17.29 9.35 3.71
C SER A 269 17.62 10.10 2.42
N LEU A 270 18.89 10.06 1.97
CA LEU A 270 19.30 10.56 0.66
C LEU A 270 18.58 9.82 -0.46
N PHE A 271 18.56 8.48 -0.41
CA PHE A 271 17.80 7.66 -1.35
C PHE A 271 16.30 7.95 -1.29
N GLY A 272 15.73 8.03 -0.08
CA GLY A 272 14.32 8.34 0.11
C GLY A 272 13.94 9.70 -0.49
N SER A 273 14.77 10.72 -0.32
CA SER A 273 14.51 12.04 -0.90
C SER A 273 14.63 12.06 -2.42
N ASP A 274 15.62 11.35 -2.98
CA ASP A 274 15.74 11.19 -4.44
C ASP A 274 14.53 10.44 -5.03
N PHE A 275 14.06 9.39 -4.35
CA PHE A 275 12.83 8.70 -4.72
C PHE A 275 11.61 9.62 -4.72
N LEU A 276 11.43 10.44 -3.67
CA LEU A 276 10.31 11.39 -3.60
C LEU A 276 10.41 12.49 -4.67
N ARG A 277 11.61 12.96 -4.97
CA ARG A 277 11.86 13.94 -6.04
C ARG A 277 11.49 13.39 -7.41
N ASN A 278 11.80 12.12 -7.66
CA ASN A 278 11.55 11.44 -8.93
C ASN A 278 10.29 10.55 -8.88
N ILE A 279 9.37 10.80 -7.94
CA ILE A 279 8.26 9.90 -7.63
C ILE A 279 7.36 9.61 -8.85
N LYS A 280 7.24 10.56 -9.78
CA LYS A 280 6.45 10.42 -11.00
C LYS A 280 7.01 9.33 -11.92
N ASP A 281 8.32 9.19 -12.01
CA ASP A 281 8.96 8.16 -12.84
C ASP A 281 8.71 6.76 -12.27
N TYR A 282 8.63 6.67 -10.94
CA TYR A 282 8.41 5.40 -10.25
C TYR A 282 6.94 5.00 -10.16
N LEU A 283 6.06 5.92 -9.77
CA LEU A 283 4.71 5.58 -9.30
C LEU A 283 3.57 6.04 -10.21
N SER A 284 3.84 6.69 -11.35
CA SER A 284 2.77 7.02 -12.30
C SER A 284 2.13 5.74 -12.88
N VAL A 285 0.80 5.76 -12.99
CA VAL A 285 -0.05 4.62 -13.37
C VAL A 285 -0.70 4.82 -14.74
N LEU A 286 -1.13 6.03 -15.05
CA LEU A 286 -1.71 6.44 -16.33
C LEU A 286 -0.91 7.64 -16.87
N ASP A 287 -1.06 7.94 -18.17
CA ASP A 287 -0.47 9.12 -18.83
C ASP A 287 -0.96 10.48 -18.28
N ASP A 288 -1.77 10.49 -17.21
CA ASP A 288 -2.25 11.71 -16.58
C ASP A 288 -1.38 12.11 -15.38
N SER A 289 -0.78 13.30 -15.51
CA SER A 289 0.33 13.85 -14.71
C SER A 289 0.00 14.25 -13.26
N GLN A 290 -1.06 13.70 -12.66
CA GLN A 290 -1.64 14.16 -11.40
C GLN A 290 -1.01 13.59 -10.12
N LEU A 291 0.07 12.81 -10.20
CA LEU A 291 0.74 12.34 -8.99
C LEU A 291 1.45 13.51 -8.28
N ASP A 292 0.82 14.00 -7.23
CA ASP A 292 1.39 14.96 -6.28
C ASP A 292 1.17 14.43 -4.86
N ILE A 293 2.22 14.43 -4.05
CA ILE A 293 2.19 14.04 -2.64
C ILE A 293 2.22 15.27 -1.71
N GLU A 294 2.03 16.46 -2.27
CA GLU A 294 2.10 17.75 -1.58
C GLU A 294 3.45 17.95 -0.88
N PHE A 295 4.54 17.62 -1.58
CA PHE A 295 5.89 17.77 -1.05
C PHE A 295 6.24 19.25 -0.86
N ASN A 296 6.65 19.61 0.35
CA ASN A 296 7.11 20.93 0.73
C ASN A 296 8.59 20.88 1.14
N PRO A 297 9.50 21.52 0.38
CA PRO A 297 10.95 21.47 0.62
C PRO A 297 11.41 22.41 1.76
N GLN A 298 10.77 22.32 2.92
CA GLN A 298 11.11 23.14 4.09
C GLN A 298 12.33 22.58 4.81
N GLY A 299 13.41 23.36 4.90
CA GLY A 299 14.63 22.94 5.58
C GLY A 299 14.45 22.66 7.08
N CYS A 300 15.23 21.72 7.62
CA CYS A 300 15.26 21.41 9.05
C CYS A 300 16.38 22.17 9.76
N LEU A 301 16.11 22.66 10.97
CA LEU A 301 17.07 23.31 11.86
C LEU A 301 17.16 22.50 13.15
N LEU A 302 18.26 21.77 13.33
CA LEU A 302 18.60 21.14 14.61
C LEU A 302 19.39 22.14 15.44
N LEU A 303 19.04 22.27 16.72
CA LEU A 303 19.71 23.13 17.67
C LEU A 303 20.45 22.28 18.71
N ALA A 304 21.61 22.74 19.17
CA ALA A 304 22.39 22.12 20.23
C ALA A 304 22.74 23.15 21.31
N ASP A 305 22.55 22.75 22.56
CA ASP A 305 23.18 23.41 23.71
C ASP A 305 24.68 23.08 23.77
N GLY A 306 25.38 23.60 24.78
CA GLY A 306 26.81 23.37 24.92
C GLY A 306 27.21 21.93 25.25
N GLU A 307 26.30 21.11 25.79
CA GLU A 307 26.58 19.68 26.01
C GLU A 307 26.49 18.88 24.70
N GLN A 308 25.61 19.30 23.78
CA GLN A 308 25.33 18.62 22.52
C GLN A 308 26.16 19.15 21.34
N ALA A 309 26.81 20.32 21.48
CA ALA A 309 27.56 21.00 20.42
C ALA A 309 28.63 20.12 19.76
N GLY A 310 29.48 19.46 20.55
CA GLY A 310 30.56 18.61 20.01
C GLY A 310 30.03 17.41 19.20
N THR A 311 28.91 16.82 19.63
CA THR A 311 28.24 15.75 18.88
C THR A 311 27.63 16.28 17.58
N MET A 312 27.06 17.48 17.60
CA MET A 312 26.52 18.13 16.41
C MET A 312 27.61 18.42 15.36
N GLU A 313 28.81 18.85 15.77
CA GLU A 313 29.95 19.05 14.86
C GLU A 313 30.39 17.74 14.18
N GLN A 314 30.53 16.66 14.96
CA GLN A 314 30.88 15.34 14.43
C GLN A 314 29.83 14.85 13.42
N ASN A 315 28.55 14.98 13.78
CA ASN A 315 27.45 14.62 12.91
C ASN A 315 27.42 15.47 11.64
N PHE A 316 27.66 16.79 11.73
CA PHE A 316 27.74 17.69 10.58
C PHE A 316 28.84 17.25 9.59
N HIS A 317 30.02 16.87 10.08
CA HIS A 317 31.10 16.39 9.24
C HIS A 317 30.73 15.09 8.52
N LEU A 318 30.18 14.12 9.24
CA LEU A 318 29.70 12.85 8.65
C LEU A 318 28.61 13.07 7.60
N GLN A 319 27.62 13.92 7.92
CA GLN A 319 26.52 14.26 7.02
C GLN A 319 27.05 14.90 5.72
N THR A 320 27.99 15.85 5.85
CA THR A 320 28.59 16.53 4.69
C THR A 320 29.42 15.55 3.85
N GLU A 321 30.20 14.67 4.48
CA GLU A 321 31.00 13.64 3.81
C GLU A 321 30.12 12.68 2.99
N LEU A 322 28.95 12.31 3.51
CA LEU A 322 27.97 11.45 2.83
C LEU A 322 27.09 12.20 1.81
N GLY A 323 27.27 13.51 1.66
CA GLY A 323 26.63 14.31 0.61
C GLY A 323 25.40 15.12 1.02
N ALA A 324 25.05 15.15 2.31
CA ALA A 324 23.96 16.00 2.80
C ALA A 324 24.29 17.49 2.62
N LYS A 325 23.29 18.30 2.29
CA LYS A 325 23.44 19.75 2.10
C LYS A 325 23.05 20.50 3.36
N VAL A 326 23.99 20.53 4.31
CA VAL A 326 23.80 21.12 5.63
C VAL A 326 24.80 22.24 5.89
N GLU A 327 24.45 23.17 6.78
CA GLU A 327 25.32 24.25 7.25
C GLU A 327 25.31 24.30 8.78
N LEU A 328 26.50 24.38 9.36
CA LEU A 328 26.67 24.61 10.79
C LEU A 328 26.69 26.13 11.07
N LEU A 329 25.83 26.56 11.98
CA LEU A 329 25.58 27.95 12.34
C LEU A 329 25.94 28.18 13.81
N SER A 330 26.69 29.25 14.06
CA SER A 330 26.93 29.72 15.43
C SER A 330 25.68 30.42 16.00
N ASN A 331 25.63 30.55 17.32
CA ASN A 331 24.62 31.36 18.01
C ASN A 331 24.34 32.72 17.34
N GLY A 332 25.40 33.49 17.04
CA GLY A 332 25.26 34.80 16.41
C GLY A 332 24.68 34.73 14.99
N ALA A 333 25.05 33.70 14.21
CA ALA A 333 24.49 33.48 12.88
C ALA A 333 23.01 33.08 12.95
N LEU A 334 22.62 32.23 13.90
CA LEU A 334 21.23 31.88 14.17
C LEU A 334 20.41 33.13 14.52
N LYS A 335 20.91 33.97 15.44
CA LYS A 335 20.21 35.19 15.85
C LYS A 335 20.08 36.20 14.72
N SER A 336 21.09 36.30 13.85
CA SER A 336 21.03 37.16 12.67
C SER A 336 20.03 36.66 11.62
N ARG A 337 19.94 35.35 11.42
CA ARG A 337 19.09 34.73 10.38
C ARG A 337 17.64 34.62 10.82
N TRP A 338 17.41 34.28 12.09
CA TRP A 338 16.08 34.18 12.70
C TRP A 338 16.03 35.02 13.98
N PRO A 339 15.86 36.37 13.86
CA PRO A 339 15.85 37.27 15.02
C PRO A 339 14.77 36.96 16.06
N TRP A 340 13.69 36.32 15.61
CA TRP A 340 12.56 35.87 16.42
C TRP A 340 12.84 34.61 17.24
N LEU A 341 13.90 33.86 16.92
CA LEU A 341 14.31 32.67 17.65
C LEU A 341 15.06 33.10 18.92
N ASN A 342 14.67 32.55 20.06
CA ASN A 342 15.51 32.61 21.25
C ASN A 342 16.67 31.64 21.06
N VAL A 343 17.91 32.08 21.29
CA VAL A 343 19.11 31.25 21.19
C VAL A 343 20.02 31.41 22.40
N GLU A 344 19.55 32.03 23.49
CA GLU A 344 20.39 32.30 24.68
C GLU A 344 21.05 31.03 25.26
N ASP A 345 20.37 29.89 25.15
CA ASP A 345 20.81 28.58 25.60
C ASP A 345 21.33 27.67 24.49
N ILE A 346 21.58 28.20 23.29
CA ILE A 346 22.05 27.44 22.12
C ILE A 346 23.50 27.79 21.81
N GLU A 347 24.34 26.79 21.63
CA GLU A 347 25.72 26.99 21.19
C GLU A 347 25.84 26.93 19.66
N LEU A 348 25.22 25.90 19.05
CA LEU A 348 25.26 25.63 17.62
C LEU A 348 23.88 25.28 17.06
N GLY A 349 23.69 25.50 15.77
CA GLY A 349 22.60 24.93 15.00
C GLY A 349 23.08 24.34 13.69
N CYS A 350 22.42 23.30 13.19
CA CYS A 350 22.71 22.70 11.90
C CYS A 350 21.45 22.82 11.03
N TYR A 351 21.55 23.53 9.90
CA TYR A 351 20.45 23.80 9.00
C TYR A 351 20.59 23.00 7.70
N GLY A 352 19.57 22.22 7.33
CA GLY A 352 19.49 21.50 6.05
C GLY A 352 18.82 22.32 4.95
N TYR A 353 19.45 22.36 3.78
CA TYR A 353 19.01 23.17 2.64
C TYR A 353 18.22 22.40 1.59
N GLU A 354 18.60 21.16 1.33
CA GLU A 354 18.04 20.35 0.26
C GLU A 354 17.64 18.99 0.80
N ASN A 355 16.72 18.34 0.09
CA ASN A 355 16.31 16.96 0.35
C ASN A 355 15.66 16.73 1.74
N GLU A 356 15.17 17.80 2.33
CA GLU A 356 14.41 17.81 3.57
C GLU A 356 13.06 18.49 3.36
N GLY A 357 12.12 18.19 4.24
CA GLY A 357 10.78 18.76 4.15
C GLY A 357 9.72 17.83 4.69
N TRP A 358 8.50 18.05 4.21
CA TRP A 358 7.36 17.23 4.56
C TRP A 358 6.46 17.00 3.35
N PHE A 359 5.62 15.97 3.43
CA PHE A 359 4.67 15.56 2.41
C PHE A 359 3.44 14.94 3.06
N ASP A 360 2.38 14.71 2.30
CA ASP A 360 1.23 13.95 2.76
C ASP A 360 1.52 12.43 2.65
N PRO A 361 1.68 11.72 3.79
CA PRO A 361 1.98 10.29 3.77
C PRO A 361 0.80 9.44 3.26
N TRP A 362 -0.44 9.94 3.35
CA TRP A 362 -1.61 9.27 2.78
C TRP A 362 -1.56 9.28 1.26
N LEU A 363 -1.17 10.41 0.65
CA LEU A 363 -1.01 10.49 -0.81
C LEU A 363 0.09 9.56 -1.30
N LEU A 364 1.23 9.49 -0.60
CA LEU A 364 2.31 8.56 -0.93
C LEU A 364 1.86 7.09 -0.81
N LEU A 365 1.15 6.74 0.28
CA LEU A 365 0.62 5.38 0.48
C LEU A 365 -0.34 5.00 -0.64
N LYS A 366 -1.27 5.89 -1.01
CA LYS A 366 -2.21 5.66 -2.12
C LYS A 366 -1.47 5.45 -3.44
N ALA A 367 -0.45 6.25 -3.72
CA ALA A 367 0.34 6.15 -4.95
C ALA A 367 1.09 4.81 -5.03
N LEU A 368 1.78 4.43 -3.96
CA LEU A 368 2.47 3.14 -3.87
C LEU A 368 1.49 1.97 -4.04
N ARG A 369 0.37 2.01 -3.32
CA ARG A 369 -0.68 1.00 -3.43
C ARG A 369 -1.19 0.88 -4.86
N ALA A 370 -1.55 2.00 -5.50
CA ALA A 370 -2.05 2.01 -6.87
C ALA A 370 -1.02 1.44 -7.86
N LYS A 371 0.25 1.84 -7.75
CA LYS A 371 1.32 1.30 -8.59
C LYS A 371 1.52 -0.20 -8.36
N CYS A 372 1.51 -0.65 -7.10
CA CYS A 372 1.58 -2.08 -6.77
C CYS A 372 0.40 -2.87 -7.36
N HIS A 373 -0.81 -2.31 -7.35
CA HIS A 373 -1.97 -2.95 -7.96
C HIS A 373 -1.80 -3.11 -9.48
N MET A 374 -1.23 -2.12 -10.17
CA MET A 374 -0.86 -2.28 -11.59
C MET A 374 0.20 -3.33 -11.81
N LEU A 375 1.19 -3.41 -10.91
CA LEU A 375 2.29 -4.38 -11.03
C LEU A 375 1.85 -5.80 -10.66
N GLY A 376 0.58 -6.05 -10.37
CA GLY A 376 0.03 -7.37 -10.05
C GLY A 376 0.28 -7.83 -8.61
N VAL A 377 0.50 -6.91 -7.65
CA VAL A 377 0.56 -7.27 -6.23
C VAL A 377 -0.82 -7.70 -5.75
N ASN A 378 -0.90 -8.89 -5.15
CA ASN A 378 -2.13 -9.36 -4.51
C ASN A 378 -2.38 -8.58 -3.22
N TYR A 379 -3.62 -8.17 -3.00
CA TYR A 379 -4.03 -7.44 -1.80
C TYR A 379 -5.11 -8.21 -1.05
N VAL A 380 -4.83 -8.53 0.21
CA VAL A 380 -5.73 -9.26 1.11
C VAL A 380 -6.13 -8.33 2.25
N VAL A 381 -7.44 -8.21 2.48
CA VAL A 381 -7.95 -7.61 3.71
C VAL A 381 -8.13 -8.71 4.75
N GLY A 382 -7.29 -8.73 5.78
CA GLY A 382 -7.32 -9.76 6.81
C GLY A 382 -6.17 -9.61 7.81
N GLU A 383 -6.24 -10.38 8.89
CA GLU A 383 -5.23 -10.41 9.94
C GLU A 383 -4.51 -11.75 9.93
N VAL A 384 -3.16 -11.74 9.92
CA VAL A 384 -2.40 -12.96 10.16
C VAL A 384 -2.49 -13.28 11.64
N VAL A 385 -3.14 -14.40 11.96
CA VAL A 385 -3.43 -14.83 13.34
C VAL A 385 -2.57 -15.99 13.80
N ASP A 386 -1.93 -16.72 12.87
CA ASP A 386 -1.03 -17.82 13.18
C ASP A 386 -0.09 -18.14 12.02
N PHE A 387 0.95 -18.93 12.29
CA PHE A 387 1.82 -19.54 11.28
C PHE A 387 1.95 -21.05 11.48
N GLU A 388 1.86 -21.81 10.39
CA GLU A 388 2.23 -23.22 10.40
C GLU A 388 3.72 -23.38 10.12
N ALA A 389 4.46 -23.89 11.11
CA ALA A 389 5.90 -24.11 11.03
C ALA A 389 6.27 -25.57 10.74
N SER A 390 7.39 -25.77 10.06
CA SER A 390 8.01 -27.08 9.81
C SER A 390 8.19 -27.88 11.10
N GLN A 391 8.07 -29.20 11.07
CA GLN A 391 8.36 -30.05 12.23
C GLN A 391 9.85 -30.09 12.62
N TYR A 392 10.75 -29.63 11.74
CA TYR A 392 12.20 -29.71 11.93
C TYR A 392 12.80 -28.33 12.16
N LEU A 393 13.83 -28.27 13.00
CA LEU A 393 14.68 -27.10 13.14
C LEU A 393 15.54 -26.94 11.89
N THR A 394 15.66 -25.70 11.43
CA THR A 394 16.52 -25.27 10.34
C THR A 394 17.53 -24.27 10.88
N GLU A 395 18.78 -24.40 10.47
CA GLU A 395 19.81 -23.42 10.73
C GLU A 395 19.98 -22.53 9.50
N ILE A 396 19.84 -21.22 9.68
CA ILE A 396 20.02 -20.21 8.65
C ILE A 396 21.30 -19.42 8.96
N SER A 397 22.25 -19.47 8.03
CA SER A 397 23.47 -18.66 8.06
C SER A 397 23.37 -17.49 7.08
N PHE A 398 24.17 -16.44 7.32
CA PHE A 398 24.16 -15.20 6.54
C PHE A 398 25.53 -15.00 5.87
N PRO A 399 25.72 -15.46 4.62
CA PRO A 399 27.03 -15.40 3.95
C PRO A 399 27.57 -13.97 3.79
N ASP A 400 26.67 -13.00 3.64
CA ASP A 400 26.92 -11.57 3.54
C ASP A 400 27.18 -10.90 4.90
N MET A 401 26.83 -11.57 6.00
CA MET A 401 27.03 -11.09 7.37
C MET A 401 27.76 -12.15 8.21
N PRO A 402 29.05 -12.42 7.95
CA PRO A 402 29.79 -13.53 8.58
C PRO A 402 29.96 -13.40 10.11
N LYS A 403 29.78 -12.19 10.67
CA LYS A 403 29.80 -11.95 12.12
C LYS A 403 28.46 -12.24 12.81
N ARG A 404 27.38 -12.38 12.04
CA ARG A 404 26.04 -12.67 12.58
C ARG A 404 25.96 -14.16 12.88
N ALA A 405 25.58 -14.49 14.12
CA ALA A 405 25.35 -15.88 14.51
C ALA A 405 24.24 -16.50 13.65
N PRO A 406 24.35 -17.80 13.29
CA PRO A 406 23.26 -18.50 12.64
C PRO A 406 21.98 -18.45 13.48
N VAL A 407 20.84 -18.38 12.80
CA VAL A 407 19.53 -18.43 13.45
C VAL A 407 19.00 -19.85 13.33
N ILE A 408 18.66 -20.45 14.47
CA ILE A 408 18.07 -21.79 14.53
C ILE A 408 16.61 -21.64 14.89
N GLY A 409 15.72 -22.21 14.09
CA GLY A 409 14.28 -22.13 14.33
C GLY A 409 13.49 -23.02 13.38
N ARG A 410 12.18 -23.13 13.60
CA ARG A 410 11.30 -23.87 12.69
C ARG A 410 10.95 -22.98 11.51
N ALA A 411 11.21 -23.45 10.29
CA ALA A 411 10.89 -22.68 9.09
C ALA A 411 9.37 -22.57 8.92
N LEU A 412 8.85 -21.35 8.79
CA LEU A 412 7.44 -21.09 8.52
C LEU A 412 7.06 -21.58 7.11
N ARG A 413 5.85 -22.13 6.95
CA ARG A 413 5.36 -22.71 5.70
C ARG A 413 4.06 -22.08 5.23
N GLU A 414 3.14 -21.84 6.15
CA GLU A 414 1.85 -21.23 5.87
C GLU A 414 1.54 -20.13 6.87
N ALA A 415 0.79 -19.12 6.43
CA ALA A 415 0.17 -18.13 7.30
C ALA A 415 -1.33 -18.38 7.34
N VAL A 416 -1.91 -18.33 8.54
CA VAL A 416 -3.35 -18.41 8.75
C VAL A 416 -3.89 -16.99 8.81
N ILE A 417 -4.79 -16.65 7.89
CA ILE A 417 -5.38 -15.32 7.74
C ILE A 417 -6.83 -15.37 8.20
N ALA A 418 -7.17 -14.59 9.23
CA ALA A 418 -8.55 -14.31 9.63
C ALA A 418 -9.12 -13.21 8.72
N LEU A 419 -10.27 -13.50 8.11
CA LEU A 419 -10.97 -12.62 7.18
C LEU A 419 -12.07 -11.80 7.90
N PRO A 420 -12.51 -10.66 7.34
CA PRO A 420 -13.51 -9.80 7.97
C PRO A 420 -14.89 -10.46 8.22
N ASP A 421 -15.19 -11.57 7.55
CA ASP A 421 -16.42 -12.35 7.77
C ASP A 421 -16.31 -13.38 8.90
N GLY A 422 -15.16 -13.44 9.59
CA GLY A 422 -14.87 -14.40 10.65
C GLY A 422 -14.40 -15.76 10.15
N SER A 423 -14.28 -15.99 8.85
CA SER A 423 -13.65 -17.19 8.30
C SER A 423 -12.12 -17.10 8.36
N THR A 424 -11.44 -18.24 8.23
CA THR A 424 -9.98 -18.30 8.09
C THR A 424 -9.59 -18.93 6.76
N SER A 425 -8.45 -18.50 6.22
CA SER A 425 -7.86 -19.07 5.01
C SER A 425 -6.33 -19.13 5.16
N ASN A 426 -5.72 -20.14 4.56
CA ASN A 426 -4.27 -20.32 4.60
C ASN A 426 -3.62 -19.82 3.30
N ILE A 427 -2.38 -19.34 3.42
CA ILE A 427 -1.51 -19.04 2.27
C ILE A 427 -0.12 -19.64 2.51
N THR A 428 0.36 -20.40 1.53
CA THR A 428 1.76 -20.89 1.50
C THR A 428 2.69 -19.79 0.99
N PHE A 429 3.93 -19.74 1.49
CA PHE A 429 4.91 -18.75 1.01
C PHE A 429 6.37 -19.23 1.03
N ASN A 430 7.22 -18.59 0.22
CA ASN A 430 8.67 -18.81 0.24
C ASN A 430 9.39 -17.86 1.21
N MET A 431 8.92 -16.61 1.31
CA MET A 431 9.43 -15.60 2.23
C MET A 431 8.28 -14.83 2.87
N VAL A 432 8.43 -14.46 4.15
CA VAL A 432 7.51 -13.54 4.83
C VAL A 432 8.26 -12.30 5.31
N VAL A 433 7.66 -11.13 5.13
CA VAL A 433 8.16 -9.83 5.56
C VAL A 433 7.24 -9.27 6.65
N ASN A 434 7.81 -9.02 7.82
CA ASN A 434 7.12 -8.34 8.90
C ASN A 434 7.14 -6.82 8.65
N ALA A 435 6.03 -6.28 8.16
CA ALA A 435 5.81 -4.85 7.95
C ALA A 435 4.67 -4.32 8.84
N ALA A 436 4.41 -4.99 9.98
CA ALA A 436 3.25 -4.73 10.84
C ALA A 436 3.43 -3.51 11.77
N GLY A 437 4.37 -2.62 11.48
CA GLY A 437 4.58 -1.36 12.19
C GLY A 437 4.72 -1.54 13.71
N PRO A 438 3.97 -0.79 14.55
CA PRO A 438 4.02 -0.91 16.01
C PRO A 438 3.64 -2.30 16.55
N TRP A 439 2.99 -3.13 15.75
CA TRP A 439 2.56 -4.49 16.11
C TRP A 439 3.50 -5.57 15.57
N ALA A 440 4.68 -5.18 15.06
CA ALA A 440 5.66 -6.13 14.53
C ALA A 440 6.04 -7.21 15.56
N ALA A 441 6.14 -6.86 16.85
CA ALA A 441 6.46 -7.81 17.90
C ALA A 441 5.38 -8.89 18.08
N ASP A 442 4.10 -8.52 17.93
CA ASP A 442 2.97 -9.47 18.01
C ASP A 442 3.09 -10.52 16.92
N LEU A 443 3.38 -10.11 15.69
CA LEU A 443 3.59 -11.02 14.57
C LEU A 443 4.81 -11.93 14.79
N THR A 444 5.90 -11.42 15.35
CA THR A 444 7.08 -12.26 15.65
C THR A 444 6.78 -13.34 16.70
N ARG A 445 5.88 -13.06 17.67
CA ARG A 445 5.46 -14.06 18.65
C ARG A 445 4.69 -15.22 18.02
N LEU A 446 3.85 -14.93 17.02
CA LEU A 446 3.17 -15.96 16.21
C LEU A 446 4.19 -16.82 15.44
N ALA A 447 5.33 -16.24 15.07
CA ALA A 447 6.44 -16.91 14.41
C ALA A 447 7.44 -17.58 15.38
N GLU A 448 7.05 -17.86 16.63
CA GLU A 448 7.88 -18.49 17.67
C GLU A 448 9.13 -17.66 18.13
N ILE A 449 9.24 -16.40 17.70
CA ILE A 449 10.32 -15.49 18.11
C ILE A 449 9.96 -14.81 19.43
N GLY A 450 10.88 -14.84 20.39
CA GLY A 450 10.71 -14.39 21.76
C GLY A 450 9.97 -15.37 22.67
N THR A 451 9.57 -16.54 22.16
CA THR A 451 8.70 -17.49 22.89
C THR A 451 9.31 -18.89 23.04
N THR A 452 10.40 -19.20 22.34
CA THR A 452 11.09 -20.50 22.38
C THR A 452 12.53 -20.36 22.87
N GLU A 453 13.18 -21.45 23.29
CA GLU A 453 14.58 -21.41 23.72
C GLU A 453 15.53 -21.02 22.58
N GLN A 454 15.26 -21.50 21.36
CA GLN A 454 16.11 -21.25 20.19
C GLN A 454 15.99 -19.81 19.68
N LEU A 455 14.81 -19.20 19.83
CA LEU A 455 14.53 -17.82 19.43
C LEU A 455 14.11 -17.00 20.66
N ALA A 456 14.87 -17.06 21.75
CA ALA A 456 14.43 -16.50 23.05
C ALA A 456 14.33 -14.96 23.10
N ILE A 457 14.98 -14.24 22.19
CA ILE A 457 15.02 -12.77 22.20
C ILE A 457 13.81 -12.24 21.44
N PRO A 458 12.86 -11.55 22.11
CA PRO A 458 11.72 -10.94 21.43
C PRO A 458 12.16 -9.74 20.59
N LEU A 459 11.38 -9.42 19.55
CA LEU A 459 11.57 -8.18 18.80
C LEU A 459 11.29 -6.98 19.72
N PRO A 460 12.25 -6.06 19.94
CA PRO A 460 12.10 -4.95 20.89
C PRO A 460 11.30 -3.79 20.27
N VAL A 461 10.06 -4.05 19.89
CA VAL A 461 9.12 -3.08 19.30
C VAL A 461 7.86 -3.06 20.15
N GLU A 462 7.46 -1.86 20.60
CA GLU A 462 6.25 -1.66 21.39
C GLU A 462 5.43 -0.47 20.85
N PRO A 463 4.09 -0.56 20.87
CA PRO A 463 3.23 0.54 20.45
C PRO A 463 3.20 1.64 21.51
N ARG A 464 3.53 2.86 21.09
CA ARG A 464 3.52 4.07 21.92
C ARG A 464 2.66 5.17 21.28
N LEU A 465 1.91 5.90 22.11
CA LEU A 465 1.17 7.08 21.68
C LEU A 465 2.02 8.33 21.91
N ARG A 466 2.16 9.12 20.85
CA ARG A 466 2.77 10.44 20.86
C ARG A 466 1.73 11.52 20.73
N HIS A 467 1.84 12.56 21.54
CA HIS A 467 0.95 13.71 21.47
C HIS A 467 1.50 14.77 20.52
N VAL A 468 0.66 15.19 19.58
CA VAL A 468 0.98 16.22 18.60
C VAL A 468 -0.12 17.28 18.64
N TYR A 469 0.25 18.55 18.59
CA TYR A 469 -0.63 19.69 18.78
C TYR A 469 -0.57 20.64 17.59
N VAL A 470 -1.72 21.18 17.18
CA VAL A 470 -1.77 22.32 16.26
C VAL A 470 -1.94 23.58 17.08
N VAL A 471 -1.00 24.51 16.96
CA VAL A 471 -1.01 25.77 17.71
C VAL A 471 -1.11 26.95 16.75
N ARG A 472 -1.90 27.95 17.14
CA ARG A 472 -2.02 29.23 16.43
C ARG A 472 -1.63 30.37 17.37
N PRO A 473 -0.77 31.31 16.93
CA PRO A 473 -0.54 32.51 17.71
C PRO A 473 -1.84 33.28 17.90
N LYS A 474 -2.13 33.70 19.12
CA LYS A 474 -3.23 34.65 19.35
C LYS A 474 -2.85 35.96 18.67
N ARG A 475 -3.62 36.38 17.66
CA ARG A 475 -3.46 37.72 17.11
C ARG A 475 -3.68 38.71 18.24
N ALA A 476 -2.68 39.54 18.54
CA ALA A 476 -2.93 40.76 19.27
C ALA A 476 -4.02 41.49 18.48
N VAL A 477 -5.17 41.72 19.13
CA VAL A 477 -6.21 42.58 18.56
C VAL A 477 -5.51 43.90 18.27
N LEU A 478 -5.29 44.20 16.98
CA LEU A 478 -5.03 45.57 16.55
C LEU A 478 -6.24 46.34 17.04
N SER A 479 -6.12 46.96 18.20
CA SER A 479 -7.16 47.82 18.72
C SER A 479 -7.36 48.89 17.65
N SER A 480 -8.56 48.91 17.09
CA SER A 480 -9.03 49.96 16.20
C SER A 480 -9.25 51.24 16.99
N GLN A 481 -8.28 51.66 17.81
CA GLN A 481 -8.27 52.96 18.45
C GLN A 481 -7.34 53.87 17.67
N GLY A 482 -7.98 54.86 17.05
CA GLY A 482 -7.48 55.97 16.25
C GLY A 482 -5.98 56.27 16.27
N ARG A 483 -5.47 56.54 15.06
CA ARG A 483 -4.28 57.33 14.77
C ARG A 483 -4.02 58.40 15.84
N ARG A 484 -3.10 58.13 16.76
CA ARG A 484 -2.33 59.13 17.48
C ARG A 484 -0.87 58.69 17.41
N PRO A 485 0.07 59.54 16.94
CA PRO A 485 1.47 59.20 17.01
C PRO A 485 1.89 59.20 18.49
N PRO A 486 2.53 58.13 19.00
CA PRO A 486 3.11 58.17 20.33
C PRO A 486 4.36 59.06 20.34
N GLU A 487 4.61 59.69 21.49
CA GLU A 487 5.88 60.37 21.80
C GLU A 487 7.07 59.39 21.70
N PRO A 488 8.31 59.88 21.50
CA PRO A 488 9.49 59.02 21.35
C PRO A 488 9.92 58.46 22.71
N THR A 489 9.14 57.52 23.25
CA THR A 489 9.63 56.56 24.24
C THR A 489 10.27 55.41 23.47
N VAL A 490 11.46 54.98 23.91
CA VAL A 490 12.14 53.77 23.43
C VAL A 490 11.28 52.57 23.83
N GLU A 491 10.20 52.31 23.09
CA GLU A 491 9.53 51.04 23.14
C GLU A 491 10.47 49.99 22.54
N PRO A 492 10.67 48.82 23.18
CA PRO A 492 11.44 47.76 22.58
C PRO A 492 10.81 47.43 21.21
N GLU A 493 11.66 47.24 20.19
CA GLU A 493 11.15 46.86 18.87
C GLU A 493 10.21 45.66 19.00
N PRO A 494 9.05 45.68 18.33
CA PRO A 494 8.10 44.58 18.42
C PRO A 494 8.80 43.29 17.98
N LEU A 495 8.76 42.28 18.85
CA LEU A 495 9.30 40.95 18.57
C LEU A 495 8.80 40.49 17.19
N GLN A 496 9.74 40.23 16.28
CA GLN A 496 9.43 39.69 14.97
C GLN A 496 8.76 38.33 15.16
N SER A 497 7.69 38.05 14.41
CA SER A 497 7.03 36.74 14.41
C SER A 497 7.63 35.83 13.34
N PRO A 498 7.64 34.50 13.52
CA PRO A 498 8.14 33.57 12.52
C PRO A 498 7.38 33.69 11.19
N GLY A 499 8.12 33.78 10.09
CA GLY A 499 7.61 33.97 8.72
C GLY A 499 7.32 32.66 7.97
N LEU A 500 7.13 32.75 6.66
CA LEU A 500 7.00 31.56 5.78
C LEU A 500 8.31 30.76 5.67
N ASP A 501 9.43 31.42 5.91
CA ASP A 501 10.80 30.88 5.94
C ASP A 501 11.18 30.23 7.29
N THR A 502 10.23 30.06 8.20
CA THR A 502 10.45 29.31 9.46
C THR A 502 10.91 27.89 9.12
N PRO A 503 12.08 27.44 9.58
CA PRO A 503 12.51 26.07 9.36
C PRO A 503 11.70 25.10 10.23
N PHE A 504 11.79 23.80 9.93
CA PHE A 504 11.37 22.76 10.87
C PHE A 504 12.37 22.66 12.01
N ILE A 505 12.01 23.08 13.21
CA ILE A 505 12.94 23.21 14.35
C ILE A 505 12.93 21.93 15.18
N VAL A 506 14.13 21.47 15.53
CA VAL A 506 14.38 20.44 16.53
C VAL A 506 15.24 21.04 17.65
N ASP A 507 14.65 21.21 18.82
CA ASP A 507 15.26 21.81 20.01
C ASP A 507 16.11 20.81 20.81
N PRO A 508 17.15 21.24 21.56
CA PRO A 508 17.96 20.34 22.37
C PRO A 508 17.15 19.63 23.48
N LYS A 509 16.02 20.21 23.91
CA LYS A 509 15.07 19.62 24.88
C LYS A 509 13.99 18.79 24.19
N ARG A 510 14.25 18.31 22.97
CA ARG A 510 13.38 17.39 22.21
C ARG A 510 12.03 17.99 21.80
N LEU A 511 11.93 19.32 21.75
CA LEU A 511 10.77 20.04 21.20
C LEU A 511 10.88 20.11 19.67
N PHE A 512 9.80 19.75 18.98
CA PHE A 512 9.67 19.85 17.53
C PHE A 512 8.65 20.94 17.20
N VAL A 513 9.01 21.84 16.27
CA VAL A 513 8.12 22.91 15.81
C VAL A 513 8.17 22.99 14.28
N GLU A 514 7.04 22.75 13.65
CA GLU A 514 6.90 22.74 12.19
C GLU A 514 5.81 23.72 11.77
N ARG A 515 6.14 24.71 10.95
CA ARG A 515 5.14 25.63 10.41
C ARG A 515 4.45 24.99 9.19
N ARG A 516 3.11 24.86 9.21
CA ARG A 516 2.36 24.27 8.07
C ARG A 516 1.40 25.25 7.41
N GLY A 517 1.34 25.16 6.08
CA GLY A 517 0.39 25.92 5.25
C GLY A 517 0.59 27.44 5.31
N LEU A 518 -0.39 28.19 4.79
CA LEU A 518 -0.36 29.65 4.78
C LEU A 518 -1.10 30.29 5.97
N SER A 519 -1.82 29.50 6.77
CA SER A 519 -2.65 30.00 7.88
C SER A 519 -1.87 30.49 9.10
N GLY A 520 -0.55 30.23 9.15
CA GLY A 520 0.29 30.56 10.30
C GLY A 520 0.14 29.58 11.47
N GLU A 521 -0.28 28.35 11.19
CA GLU A 521 -0.32 27.25 12.13
C GLU A 521 1.06 26.60 12.31
N PHE A 522 1.32 26.15 13.53
CA PHE A 522 2.47 25.34 13.85
C PHE A 522 2.02 23.99 14.39
N ILE A 523 2.69 22.94 13.95
CA ILE A 523 2.62 21.62 14.56
C ILE A 523 3.72 21.57 15.62
N VAL A 524 3.34 21.18 16.83
CA VAL A 524 4.23 21.11 17.99
C VAL A 524 4.10 19.75 18.63
N TYR A 525 5.23 19.10 18.89
CA TYR A 525 5.29 17.81 19.61
C TYR A 525 6.66 17.62 20.24
N SER A 526 6.83 16.50 20.95
CA SER A 526 8.14 16.05 21.43
C SER A 526 8.30 14.57 21.18
N ASP A 527 9.55 14.15 21.02
CA ASP A 527 9.93 12.74 20.92
C ASP A 527 10.56 12.21 22.22
N ASP A 528 10.42 12.93 23.34
CA ASP A 528 10.84 12.48 24.65
C ASP A 528 10.02 11.25 25.09
N PRO A 529 10.65 10.07 25.24
CA PRO A 529 9.95 8.83 25.58
C PRO A 529 9.22 8.88 26.91
N GLN A 530 9.57 9.81 27.81
CA GLN A 530 8.91 9.94 29.11
C GLN A 530 7.45 10.45 28.98
N TRP A 531 7.12 11.11 27.87
CA TRP A 531 5.77 11.63 27.60
C TRP A 531 4.95 10.72 26.69
N ASP A 532 5.59 9.72 26.08
CA ASP A 532 4.90 8.74 25.27
C ASP A 532 4.21 7.71 26.20
N SER A 533 2.92 7.47 25.98
CA SER A 533 2.18 6.44 26.74
C SER A 533 2.22 5.10 26.04
N VAL A 534 2.49 4.02 26.79
CA VAL A 534 2.47 2.65 26.27
C VAL A 534 1.03 2.23 26.02
N LEU A 535 0.74 1.75 24.82
CA LEU A 535 -0.55 1.16 24.50
C LEU A 535 -0.63 -0.23 25.13
N VAL A 536 -1.42 -0.37 26.19
CA VAL A 536 -1.74 -1.69 26.76
C VAL A 536 -2.66 -2.40 25.77
N THR A 537 -2.10 -3.37 25.06
CA THR A 537 -2.79 -4.19 24.05
C THR A 537 -3.83 -5.10 24.71
N ALA A 538 -5.09 -4.65 24.79
CA ALA A 538 -6.24 -5.53 24.83
C ALA A 538 -6.89 -5.53 23.43
N PRO A 539 -7.22 -6.68 22.82
CA PRO A 539 -7.57 -6.76 21.39
C PRO A 539 -8.85 -6.01 20.95
N GLN A 540 -9.60 -5.38 21.84
CA GLN A 540 -10.95 -4.89 21.55
C GLN A 540 -11.30 -3.55 22.23
N GLN A 541 -10.39 -2.92 22.97
CA GLN A 541 -10.67 -1.59 23.53
C GLN A 541 -10.42 -0.50 22.49
N SER A 542 -11.38 0.41 22.34
CA SER A 542 -11.20 1.65 21.59
C SER A 542 -10.04 2.43 22.19
N CYS A 543 -8.88 2.43 21.53
CA CYS A 543 -7.76 3.27 21.94
C CYS A 543 -8.23 4.73 21.86
N ASN A 544 -8.17 5.44 22.97
CA ASN A 544 -8.50 6.85 23.00
C ASN A 544 -7.31 7.64 22.44
N PHE A 545 -7.41 8.08 21.19
CA PHE A 545 -6.38 8.89 20.51
C PHE A 545 -6.46 10.39 20.85
N ASN A 546 -7.21 10.78 21.88
CA ASN A 546 -7.30 12.18 22.29
C ASN A 546 -5.96 12.68 22.82
N ALA A 547 -5.54 13.85 22.35
CA ALA A 547 -4.32 14.51 22.82
C ALA A 547 -4.47 14.97 24.29
N ASP A 548 -3.41 14.85 25.08
CA ASP A 548 -3.36 15.37 26.44
C ASP A 548 -3.01 16.86 26.46
N TYR A 549 -4.02 17.71 26.42
CA TYR A 549 -3.81 19.17 26.46
C TYR A 549 -3.21 19.68 27.79
N THR A 550 -3.17 18.86 28.84
CA THR A 550 -2.53 19.19 30.12
C THR A 550 -1.01 19.16 29.94
N LEU A 551 -0.48 18.10 29.33
CA LEU A 551 0.94 17.99 28.95
C LEU A 551 1.41 19.20 28.13
N PHE A 552 0.58 19.66 27.19
CA PHE A 552 0.91 20.85 26.43
C PHE A 552 1.03 22.10 27.32
N LYS A 553 0.03 22.35 28.18
CA LYS A 553 0.01 23.56 29.03
C LYS A 553 1.13 23.59 30.05
N GLU A 554 1.45 22.45 30.65
CA GLU A 554 2.38 22.36 31.77
C GLU A 554 3.84 22.25 31.33
N SER A 555 4.11 21.68 30.14
CA SER A 555 5.48 21.43 29.67
C SER A 555 5.76 22.03 28.29
N LEU A 556 5.20 21.47 27.21
CA LEU A 556 5.55 21.83 25.83
C LEU A 556 5.29 23.30 25.50
N GLY A 557 4.22 23.88 26.03
CA GLY A 557 3.88 25.28 25.84
C GLY A 557 4.91 26.23 26.45
N GLN A 558 5.52 25.86 27.58
CA GLN A 558 6.61 26.63 28.19
C GLN A 558 7.88 26.54 27.35
N GLN A 559 8.22 25.36 26.85
CA GLN A 559 9.37 25.18 25.96
C GLN A 559 9.19 25.95 24.64
N LEU A 560 7.97 25.90 24.07
CA LEU A 560 7.61 26.66 22.86
C LEU A 560 7.72 28.17 23.11
N ALA A 561 7.19 28.67 24.23
CA ALA A 561 7.27 30.07 24.61
C ALA A 561 8.72 30.53 24.82
N HIS A 562 9.56 29.67 25.39
CA HIS A 562 10.98 29.95 25.57
C HIS A 562 11.71 30.04 24.23
N ARG A 563 11.52 29.06 23.34
CA ARG A 563 12.22 29.01 22.05
C ARG A 563 11.71 30.06 21.06
N ILE A 564 10.40 30.33 21.06
CA ILE A 564 9.73 31.30 20.19
C ILE A 564 8.85 32.20 21.04
N PRO A 565 9.37 33.34 21.57
CA PRO A 565 8.65 34.21 22.51
C PRO A 565 7.29 34.72 22.01
N THR A 566 7.14 34.93 20.70
CA THR A 566 5.86 35.34 20.09
C THR A 566 4.77 34.25 20.16
N LEU A 567 5.14 33.00 20.46
CA LEU A 567 4.23 31.88 20.67
C LEU A 567 3.98 31.58 22.16
N ALA A 568 4.30 32.52 23.06
CA ALA A 568 3.95 32.41 24.47
C ALA A 568 2.43 32.41 24.72
N SER A 569 1.65 33.00 23.81
CA SER A 569 0.19 32.99 23.86
C SER A 569 -0.40 32.38 22.59
N VAL A 570 -0.85 31.13 22.70
CA VAL A 570 -1.39 30.36 21.57
C VAL A 570 -2.77 29.79 21.87
N ASP A 571 -3.54 29.58 20.81
CA ASP A 571 -4.71 28.72 20.81
C ASP A 571 -4.28 27.33 20.32
N VAL A 572 -4.68 26.29 21.06
CA VAL A 572 -4.38 24.90 20.72
C VAL A 572 -5.62 24.25 20.15
N SER A 573 -5.50 23.60 19.00
CA SER A 573 -6.57 22.88 18.33
C SER A 573 -6.23 21.39 18.22
N PRO A 574 -7.24 20.50 18.19
CA PRO A 574 -7.01 19.10 17.86
C PRO A 574 -6.40 18.96 16.47
N ILE A 575 -5.54 17.96 16.31
CA ILE A 575 -5.16 17.50 14.97
C ILE A 575 -6.39 16.83 14.37
N VAL A 576 -6.90 17.44 13.32
CA VAL A 576 -7.79 16.77 12.38
C VAL A 576 -6.88 15.88 11.52
N PRO A 577 -7.05 14.54 11.54
CA PRO A 577 -6.26 13.63 10.72
C PRO A 577 -6.23 14.12 9.27
N VAL A 578 -5.11 13.94 8.58
CA VAL A 578 -4.91 14.48 7.22
C VAL A 578 -6.00 13.98 6.25
N GLY A 579 -6.56 12.79 6.49
CA GLY A 579 -7.71 12.25 5.74
C GLY A 579 -9.04 13.01 5.85
N THR A 580 -9.18 13.99 6.76
CA THR A 580 -10.40 14.81 6.92
C THR A 580 -10.17 16.30 6.60
N ARG A 581 -9.02 16.68 6.03
CA ARG A 581 -8.69 18.08 5.68
C ARG A 581 -9.39 18.64 4.43
N PHE A 582 -10.28 17.89 3.78
CA PHE A 582 -11.14 18.41 2.72
C PHE A 582 -12.58 18.63 3.23
N PRO A 583 -12.97 19.83 3.66
CA PRO A 583 -14.28 20.31 3.25
C PRO A 583 -14.22 20.44 1.73
N SER A 584 -15.21 19.86 1.05
CA SER A 584 -15.52 20.20 -0.33
C SER A 584 -15.45 21.72 -0.48
N VAL A 585 -14.44 22.21 -1.20
CA VAL A 585 -14.54 23.54 -1.81
C VAL A 585 -15.61 23.36 -2.89
N THR A 586 -16.79 23.91 -2.58
CA THR A 586 -17.93 24.06 -3.49
C THR A 586 -17.54 24.61 -4.85
#